data_AF-P82781-F1
#
_entry.id   AF-P82781-F1
#
_cell.length_a   1.000
_cell.length_b   1.000
_cell.length_c   1.000
_cell.angle_alpha   90.00
_cell.angle_beta   90.00
_cell.angle_gamma   90.00
#
_symmetry.space_group_name_H-M   'P 1'
#
loop_
_entity.id
_entity.type
_entity.pdbx_description
1 polymer ?
#
loop_
_entity_poly.entity_id
_entity_poly.type
_entity_poly.pdbx_seq_one_letter_code
_entity_poly.pdbx_strand_id
1 'polypeptide(L)' 'MMILVNAWGSVTVEARICKSRSQKFKGPCVSEDNCANVCHTEGFPDGDCDGLLRRCYCNTHC' A
#
# COMPACT_ATOMS: atom_id res chain seq x y z
N MET A 1 1.76 -32.67 39.21
CA MET A 1 1.85 -31.24 38.88
C MET A 1 1.47 -31.07 37.42
N MET A 2 0.23 -30.67 37.12
CA MET A 2 -0.21 -30.42 35.73
C MET A 2 0.08 -28.96 35.40
N ILE A 3 0.89 -28.71 34.37
CA ILE A 3 1.20 -27.36 33.89
C ILE A 3 0.20 -27.03 32.80
N LEU A 4 -0.65 -26.02 33.03
CA LEU A 4 -1.53 -25.46 32.01
C LEU A 4 -0.71 -24.48 31.17
N VAL A 5 -0.60 -24.74 29.87
CA VAL A 5 -0.07 -23.78 28.90
C VAL A 5 -1.23 -22.93 28.38
N ASN A 6 -1.24 -21.66 28.72
CA ASN A 6 -2.21 -20.71 28.17
C ASN A 6 -1.71 -20.26 26.79
N ALA A 7 -2.46 -20.61 25.74
CA ALA A 7 -2.19 -20.18 24.37
C ALA A 7 -2.72 -18.75 24.17
N TRP A 8 -1.86 -17.76 24.38
CA TRP A 8 -2.12 -16.38 23.99
C TRP A 8 -1.77 -16.27 22.51
N GLY A 9 -2.71 -16.65 21.64
CA GLY A 9 -2.58 -16.43 20.20
C GLY A 9 -2.64 -14.94 19.90
N SER A 10 -1.60 -14.39 19.28
CA SER A 10 -1.63 -13.01 18.78
C SER A 10 -2.57 -12.93 17.59
N VAL A 11 -3.58 -12.06 17.64
CA VAL A 11 -4.39 -11.70 16.48
C VAL A 11 -3.62 -10.63 15.72
N THR A 12 -3.07 -10.98 14.56
CA THR A 12 -2.52 -9.99 13.62
C THR A 12 -3.68 -9.30 12.92
N VAL A 13 -3.84 -8.00 13.15
CA VAL A 13 -4.76 -7.17 12.35
C VAL A 13 -3.92 -6.56 11.22
N GLU A 14 -4.26 -6.91 9.98
CA GLU A 14 -3.65 -6.26 8.82
C GLU A 14 -4.18 -4.82 8.71
N ALA A 15 -3.27 -3.85 8.61
CA ALA A 15 -3.63 -2.46 8.39
C ALA A 15 -4.31 -2.32 7.02
N ARG A 16 -5.35 -1.48 6.93
CA ARG A 16 -6.02 -1.24 5.66
C ARG A 16 -5.13 -0.34 4.81
N ILE A 17 -5.07 -0.61 3.51
CA ILE A 17 -4.37 0.23 2.55
C ILE A 17 -5.38 1.12 1.85
N CYS A 18 -5.15 2.43 1.92
CA CYS A 18 -5.90 3.44 1.20
C CYS A 18 -5.14 3.82 -0.06
N LYS A 19 -5.85 3.84 -1.20
CA LYS A 19 -5.32 4.26 -2.49
C LYS A 19 -5.81 5.67 -2.84
N SER A 20 -4.89 6.55 -3.26
CA SER A 20 -5.20 7.89 -3.77
C SER A 20 -4.58 8.09 -5.14
N ARG A 21 -5.28 8.71 -6.09
CA ARG A 21 -4.71 8.99 -7.41
C ARG A 21 -3.56 10.01 -7.28
N SER A 22 -2.41 9.67 -7.86
CA SER A 22 -1.26 10.59 -7.94
C SER A 22 -1.64 11.88 -8.69
N GLN A 23 -1.23 13.03 -8.14
CA GLN A 23 -1.45 14.34 -8.75
C GLN A 23 -0.34 14.70 -9.76
N LYS A 24 0.88 14.19 -9.52
CA LYS A 24 2.05 14.50 -10.36
C LYS A 24 2.21 13.54 -11.54
N PHE A 25 1.77 12.29 -11.42
CA PHE A 25 1.91 11.31 -12.50
C PHE A 25 1.05 11.66 -13.71
N LYS A 26 1.64 11.61 -14.91
CA LYS A 26 0.96 11.96 -16.18
C LYS A 26 1.09 10.81 -17.18
N GLY A 27 0.01 10.54 -17.91
CA GLY A 27 -0.04 9.49 -18.93
C GLY A 27 -0.32 8.09 -18.37
N PRO A 28 -0.19 7.04 -19.21
CA PRO A 28 -0.36 5.66 -18.80
C PRO A 28 0.77 5.19 -17.89
N CYS A 29 0.42 4.46 -16.84
CA CYS A 29 1.33 3.88 -15.88
C CYS A 29 1.89 2.56 -16.43
N VAL A 30 3.15 2.59 -16.88
CA VAL A 30 3.83 1.44 -17.48
C VAL A 30 4.89 0.82 -16.56
N SER A 31 5.23 1.51 -15.47
CA SER A 31 6.26 1.12 -14.52
C SER A 31 5.78 1.41 -13.10
N GLU A 32 5.69 0.36 -12.30
CA GLU A 32 5.36 0.42 -10.87
C GLU A 32 6.39 1.27 -10.11
N ASP A 33 7.68 1.03 -10.36
CA ASP A 33 8.77 1.79 -9.73
C ASP A 33 8.69 3.29 -10.00
N ASN A 34 8.28 3.68 -11.22
CA ASN A 34 8.09 5.09 -11.55
C ASN A 34 6.90 5.68 -10.76
N CYS A 35 5.79 4.95 -10.68
CA CYS A 35 4.64 5.35 -9.87
C CYS A 35 5.01 5.50 -8.39
N ALA A 36 5.65 4.50 -7.79
CA ALA A 36 6.12 4.53 -6.41
C ALA A 36 7.05 5.72 -6.14
N ASN A 37 8.03 5.96 -7.02
CA ASN A 37 8.94 7.12 -6.91
C ASN A 37 8.19 8.46 -6.94
N VAL A 38 7.22 8.62 -7.85
CA VAL A 38 6.40 9.84 -7.91
C VAL A 38 5.57 9.98 -6.62
N CYS A 39 4.97 8.90 -6.14
CA CYS A 39 4.20 8.87 -4.90
C CYS A 39 5.03 9.21 -3.66
N HIS A 40 6.30 8.78 -3.59
CA HIS A 40 7.23 9.24 -2.55
C HIS A 40 7.41 10.75 -2.57
N THR A 41 7.50 11.37 -3.76
CA THR A 41 7.57 12.85 -3.87
C THR A 41 6.26 13.55 -3.52
N GLU A 42 5.15 12.82 -3.44
CA GLU A 42 3.84 13.30 -2.99
C GLU A 42 3.61 13.04 -1.49
N GLY A 43 4.58 12.41 -0.80
CA GLY A 43 4.51 12.10 0.63
C GLY A 43 3.84 10.76 0.95
N PHE A 44 3.61 9.91 -0.05
CA PHE A 44 3.08 8.56 0.16
C PHE A 44 4.20 7.53 0.32
N PRO A 45 4.00 6.52 1.18
CA PRO A 45 5.01 5.49 1.41
C PRO A 45 5.19 4.53 0.24
N ASP A 46 4.24 4.44 -0.69
CA ASP A 46 4.31 3.55 -1.87
C ASP A 46 3.32 3.97 -2.98
N GLY A 47 3.34 3.31 -4.13
CA GLY A 47 2.34 3.46 -5.18
C GLY A 47 2.38 2.38 -6.27
N ASP A 48 1.22 2.11 -6.88
CA ASP A 48 1.04 1.09 -7.92
C ASP A 48 0.18 1.57 -9.13
N CYS A 49 0.39 0.94 -10.29
CA CYS A 49 -0.36 1.13 -11.51
C CYS A 49 -1.66 0.30 -11.48
N ASP A 50 -2.78 0.93 -11.16
CA ASP A 50 -4.06 0.25 -10.99
C ASP A 50 -5.08 0.54 -12.11
N GLY A 51 -5.98 -0.41 -12.33
CA GLY A 51 -7.14 -0.34 -13.22
C GLY A 51 -6.84 -0.54 -14.72
N LEU A 52 -7.92 -0.63 -15.49
CA LEU A 52 -7.86 -0.85 -16.95
C LEU A 52 -7.13 0.26 -17.71
N LEU A 53 -7.19 1.49 -17.19
CA LEU A 53 -6.51 2.65 -17.77
C LEU A 53 -5.05 2.79 -17.30
N ARG A 54 -4.55 1.84 -16.49
CA ARG A 54 -3.20 1.86 -15.91
C ARG A 54 -2.88 3.23 -15.31
N ARG A 55 -3.60 3.63 -14.26
CA ARG A 55 -3.40 4.92 -13.60
C ARG A 55 -2.51 4.72 -12.38
N CYS A 56 -1.61 5.66 -12.09
CA CYS A 56 -0.81 5.60 -10.88
C CYS A 56 -1.66 5.98 -9.65
N TYR A 57 -1.69 5.10 -8.66
CA TYR A 57 -2.29 5.30 -7.36
C TYR A 57 -1.22 5.20 -6.27
N CYS A 58 -1.18 6.19 -5.39
CA CYS A 58 -0.32 6.20 -4.23
C CYS A 58 -1.02 5.49 -3.06
N ASN A 59 -0.28 4.66 -2.37
CA ASN A 59 -0.76 3.81 -1.27
C ASN A 59 -0.30 4.39 0.06
N THR A 60 -1.17 4.34 1.06
CA THR A 60 -0.82 4.64 2.45
C THR A 60 -1.62 3.75 3.38
N HIS A 61 -1.10 3.53 4.59
CA HIS A 61 -1.90 2.96 5.66
C HIS A 61 -3.02 3.94 6.01
N CYS A 62 -4.23 3.39 6.10
CA CYS A 62 -5.30 3.93 6.91
C CYS A 62 -5.45 3.04 8.18
#